data_AF-A0A9Q4HY06-F1
#
_entry.id   AF-A0A9Q4HY06-F1
#
_cell.length_a   1.000
_cell.length_b   1.000
_cell.length_c   1.000
_cell.angle_alpha   90.00
_cell.angle_beta   90.00
_cell.angle_gamma   90.00
#
_symmetry.space_group_name_H-M   'P 1'
#
loop_
_entity.id
_entity.type
_entity.pdbx_description
1 polymer ?
#
loop_
_entity_poly.entity_id
_entity_poly.type
_entity_poly.pdbx_seq_one_letter_code
_entity_poly.pdbx_strand_id
1 'polypeptide(L)'
;MNLEKQRENFKNHIAKFTDYGNIKILDFKEPESSHYRIRFLFEEDYCRLHISGDLGELVATNYSNMTYEKFSDFVNDIGYFEGKIDCMNRKIYVYDEGQAREDILNLMDEYDVKDEFMNDRFDFETIDDVVNDILEDFDKDRGIGSKGYDELGKVFSDVWEIVGDIGKQNTNILDLYMLAFKLATDQLQSSQKGGNI
;
A
#
# COMPACT_ATOMS: atom_id res chain seq x y z
N MET A 1 3.10 -6.59 -7.71
CA MET A 1 2.84 -6.09 -9.08
C MET A 1 4.15 -5.62 -9.74
N ASN A 2 4.36 -5.83 -11.06
CA ASN A 2 5.57 -5.37 -11.77
C ASN A 2 5.35 -3.96 -12.39
N LEU A 3 6.02 -2.93 -11.86
CA LEU A 3 5.83 -1.53 -12.25
C LEU A 3 6.33 -1.19 -13.66
N GLU A 4 7.37 -1.85 -14.16
CA GLU A 4 7.84 -1.63 -15.54
C GLU A 4 6.76 -2.03 -16.55
N LYS A 5 6.10 -3.16 -16.30
CA LYS A 5 4.94 -3.59 -17.10
C LYS A 5 3.77 -2.62 -16.97
N GLN A 6 3.57 -1.99 -15.80
CA GLN A 6 2.50 -1.01 -15.62
C GLN A 6 2.70 0.27 -16.44
N ARG A 7 3.95 0.67 -16.71
CA ARG A 7 4.26 1.85 -17.53
C ARG A 7 3.63 1.78 -18.91
N GLU A 8 3.54 0.59 -19.51
CA GLU A 8 2.93 0.38 -20.82
C GLU A 8 1.45 0.76 -20.86
N ASN A 9 0.74 0.68 -19.73
CA ASN A 9 -0.66 1.05 -19.66
C ASN A 9 -0.88 2.57 -19.72
N PHE A 10 0.17 3.37 -19.52
CA PHE A 10 0.11 4.84 -19.56
C PHE A 10 0.66 5.45 -20.87
N LYS A 11 1.15 4.65 -21.82
CA LYS A 11 1.91 5.15 -22.97
C LYS A 11 1.13 6.11 -23.88
N ASN A 12 -0.19 5.96 -23.93
CA ASN A 12 -1.09 6.80 -24.72
C ASN A 12 -1.79 7.86 -23.86
N HIS A 13 -1.48 7.94 -22.56
CA HIS A 13 -2.14 8.86 -21.66
C HIS A 13 -1.61 10.28 -21.89
N ILE A 14 -2.52 11.24 -21.79
CA ILE A 14 -2.25 12.67 -21.88
C ILE A 14 -2.58 13.30 -20.54
N ALA A 15 -1.61 13.99 -19.98
CA ALA A 15 -1.69 14.74 -18.74
C ALA A 15 -2.29 16.11 -19.05
N LYS A 16 -3.31 16.45 -18.28
CA LYS A 16 -3.92 17.77 -18.29
C LYS A 16 -3.88 18.32 -16.88
N PHE A 17 -3.18 19.43 -16.72
CA PHE A 17 -3.20 20.22 -15.51
C PHE A 17 -4.21 21.37 -15.64
N THR A 18 -4.96 21.65 -14.58
CA THR A 18 -5.88 22.79 -14.52
C THR A 18 -5.85 23.37 -13.11
N ASP A 19 -5.66 24.69 -13.04
CA ASP A 19 -5.55 25.46 -11.81
C ASP A 19 -6.79 26.33 -11.63
N TYR A 20 -7.50 26.15 -10.51
CA TYR A 20 -8.66 26.93 -10.10
C TYR A 20 -8.40 27.71 -8.78
N GLY A 21 -7.14 28.04 -8.49
CA GLY A 21 -6.71 28.60 -7.21
C GLY A 21 -6.45 27.49 -6.19
N ASN A 22 -7.25 27.44 -5.12
CA ASN A 22 -7.09 26.43 -4.07
C ASN A 22 -7.37 25.00 -4.54
N ILE A 23 -8.07 24.83 -5.67
CA ILE A 23 -8.32 23.53 -6.28
C ILE A 23 -7.44 23.38 -7.52
N LYS A 24 -6.54 22.40 -7.50
CA LYS A 24 -5.71 22.04 -8.66
C LYS A 24 -5.96 20.60 -9.07
N ILE A 25 -6.02 20.36 -10.36
CA ILE A 25 -6.36 19.05 -10.91
C ILE A 25 -5.30 18.62 -11.92
N LEU A 26 -4.73 17.43 -11.71
CA LEU A 26 -3.94 16.71 -12.69
C LEU A 26 -4.74 15.47 -13.12
N ASP A 27 -5.28 15.48 -14.34
CA ASP A 27 -5.98 14.35 -14.94
C ASP A 27 -5.03 13.67 -15.94
N PHE A 28 -4.80 12.36 -15.79
CA PHE A 28 -3.94 11.58 -16.67
C PHE A 28 -4.73 10.42 -17.26
N LYS A 29 -5.02 10.50 -18.55
CA LYS A 29 -5.90 9.54 -19.24
C LYS A 29 -5.58 9.38 -20.71
N GLU A 30 -5.92 8.23 -21.28
CA GLU A 30 -6.04 8.08 -22.72
C GLU A 30 -7.26 8.90 -23.22
N PRO A 31 -7.17 9.62 -24.36
CA PRO A 31 -8.25 10.52 -24.80
C PRO A 31 -9.62 9.84 -24.93
N GLU A 32 -9.63 8.67 -25.55
CA GLU A 32 -10.81 7.91 -25.94
C GLU A 32 -11.08 6.70 -25.03
N SER A 33 -10.42 6.61 -23.88
CA SER A 33 -10.52 5.46 -22.97
C SER A 33 -10.37 5.88 -21.51
N SER A 34 -11.09 5.20 -20.62
CA SER A 34 -10.91 5.35 -19.18
C SER A 34 -9.90 4.38 -18.60
N HIS A 35 -9.35 3.47 -19.41
CA HIS A 35 -8.41 2.46 -18.93
C HIS A 35 -7.21 3.11 -18.27
N TYR A 36 -6.91 2.72 -17.02
CA TYR A 36 -5.81 3.29 -16.23
C TYR A 36 -5.89 4.82 -16.05
N ARG A 37 -7.07 5.42 -16.27
CA ARG A 37 -7.26 6.84 -15.97
C ARG A 37 -7.07 7.05 -14.49
N ILE A 38 -6.33 8.09 -14.14
CA ILE A 38 -6.13 8.55 -12.78
C ILE A 38 -6.17 10.07 -12.72
N ARG A 39 -6.80 10.59 -11.67
CA ARG A 39 -6.94 12.00 -11.39
C ARG A 39 -6.44 12.29 -10.00
N PHE A 40 -5.56 13.27 -9.89
CA PHE A 40 -5.14 13.89 -8.64
C PHE A 40 -5.83 15.24 -8.53
N LEU A 41 -6.62 15.42 -7.48
CA LEU A 41 -7.23 16.70 -7.13
C LEU A 41 -6.65 17.15 -5.80
N PHE A 42 -6.01 18.31 -5.81
CA PHE A 42 -5.42 18.96 -4.66
C PHE A 42 -6.37 20.05 -4.16
N GLU A 43 -6.83 19.92 -2.92
CA GLU A 43 -7.53 20.94 -2.14
C GLU A 43 -6.50 21.61 -1.22
N GLU A 44 -5.83 22.65 -1.73
CA GLU A 44 -4.61 23.18 -1.13
C GLU A 44 -4.85 23.98 0.16
N ASP A 45 -6.02 24.60 0.31
CA ASP A 45 -6.41 25.33 1.52
C ASP A 45 -6.68 24.41 2.72
N TYR A 46 -6.97 23.14 2.47
CA TYR A 46 -7.07 22.09 3.50
C TYR A 46 -5.92 21.08 3.44
N CYS A 47 -4.97 21.26 2.51
CA CYS A 47 -3.89 20.32 2.23
C CYS A 47 -4.39 18.87 2.15
N ARG A 48 -5.37 18.65 1.27
CA ARG A 48 -5.97 17.35 1.02
C ARG A 48 -5.77 16.93 -0.44
N LEU A 49 -5.45 15.66 -0.63
CA LEU A 49 -5.37 15.02 -1.93
C LEU A 49 -6.52 14.05 -2.10
N HIS A 50 -7.18 14.12 -3.25
CA HIS A 50 -8.12 13.13 -3.73
C HIS A 50 -7.54 12.46 -4.97
N ILE A 51 -7.34 11.15 -4.90
CA ILE A 51 -7.06 10.30 -6.06
C ILE A 51 -8.34 9.60 -6.48
N SER A 52 -8.65 9.61 -7.77
CA SER A 52 -9.79 8.86 -8.32
C SER A 52 -9.52 8.39 -9.75
N GLY A 53 -10.27 7.38 -10.19
CA GLY A 53 -10.19 6.84 -11.55
C GLY A 53 -10.32 5.33 -11.60
N ASP A 54 -9.86 4.74 -12.70
CA ASP A 54 -9.92 3.29 -12.95
C ASP A 54 -9.01 2.50 -11.99
N LEU A 55 -8.00 3.17 -11.43
CA LEU A 55 -7.04 2.57 -10.49
C LEU A 55 -7.51 2.62 -9.03
N GLY A 56 -8.72 3.11 -8.76
CA GLY A 56 -9.28 3.23 -7.42
C GLY A 56 -9.33 4.67 -6.92
N GLU A 57 -9.74 4.79 -5.65
CA GLU A 57 -10.05 6.05 -5.00
C GLU A 57 -9.39 6.11 -3.63
N LEU A 58 -8.84 7.28 -3.29
CA LEU A 58 -8.13 7.54 -2.05
C LEU A 58 -8.26 9.01 -1.65
N VAL A 59 -8.35 9.27 -0.35
CA VAL A 59 -8.19 10.59 0.26
C VAL A 59 -7.01 10.55 1.22
N ALA A 60 -6.15 11.56 1.15
CA ALA A 60 -5.02 11.74 2.05
C ALA A 60 -4.90 13.19 2.50
N THR A 61 -4.48 13.40 3.74
CA THR A 61 -4.33 14.74 4.34
C THR A 61 -2.96 14.88 4.96
N ASN A 62 -2.28 16.01 4.74
CA ASN A 62 -1.09 16.36 5.51
C ASN A 62 -0.99 17.86 5.76
N TYR A 63 -0.39 18.27 6.86
CA TYR A 63 -0.50 19.65 7.37
C TYR A 63 0.11 20.75 6.47
N SER A 64 0.96 20.45 5.47
CA SER A 64 1.65 21.50 4.70
C SER A 64 2.12 21.20 3.28
N ASN A 65 2.21 19.92 2.89
CA ASN A 65 2.86 19.52 1.62
C ASN A 65 1.95 18.64 0.73
N MET A 66 0.68 18.49 1.07
CA MET A 66 -0.32 17.83 0.24
C MET A 66 -0.90 18.81 -0.81
N THR A 67 -0.01 19.44 -1.56
CA THR A 67 -0.30 20.44 -2.61
C THR A 67 0.36 20.02 -3.91
N TYR A 68 -0.06 20.55 -5.06
CA TYR A 68 0.48 20.08 -6.35
C TYR A 68 2.01 20.23 -6.42
N GLU A 69 2.54 21.38 -5.99
CA GLU A 69 3.97 21.70 -6.09
C GLU A 69 4.85 20.87 -5.15
N LYS A 70 4.29 20.42 -4.02
CA LYS A 70 5.06 19.71 -2.98
C LYS A 70 4.78 18.22 -2.95
N PHE A 71 3.80 17.74 -3.72
CA PHE A 71 3.45 16.32 -3.72
C PHE A 71 4.59 15.43 -4.19
N SER A 72 5.54 15.96 -4.97
CA SER A 72 6.76 15.25 -5.35
C SER A 72 7.61 14.77 -4.15
N ASP A 73 7.47 15.40 -2.98
CA ASP A 73 8.14 14.98 -1.75
C ASP A 73 7.71 13.56 -1.33
N PHE A 74 6.46 13.18 -1.61
CA PHE A 74 5.89 11.86 -1.31
C PHE A 74 6.26 10.80 -2.35
N VAL A 75 6.55 11.19 -3.59
CA VAL A 75 6.87 10.26 -4.68
C VAL A 75 8.10 9.40 -4.36
N ASN A 76 9.02 9.90 -3.55
CA ASN A 76 10.23 9.19 -3.13
C ASN A 76 10.12 8.57 -1.72
N ASP A 77 8.99 8.75 -1.02
CA ASP A 77 8.75 8.23 0.32
C ASP A 77 7.29 7.75 0.46
N ILE A 78 7.04 6.56 -0.11
CA ILE A 78 5.73 5.94 -0.13
C ILE A 78 5.27 5.56 1.28
N GLY A 79 6.18 5.16 2.16
CA GLY A 79 5.87 4.84 3.55
C GLY A 79 5.35 6.07 4.31
N TYR A 80 5.98 7.23 4.10
CA TYR A 80 5.48 8.47 4.67
C TYR A 80 4.12 8.87 4.08
N PHE A 81 3.90 8.67 2.78
CA PHE A 81 2.60 8.93 2.15
C PHE A 81 1.50 8.02 2.68
N GLU A 82 1.79 6.74 2.86
CA GLU A 82 0.85 5.74 3.39
C GLU A 82 0.29 6.16 4.74
N GLY A 83 1.14 6.67 5.64
CA GLY A 83 0.73 7.22 6.93
C GLY A 83 -0.14 8.48 6.88
N LYS A 84 -0.41 9.03 5.68
CA LYS A 84 -1.29 10.20 5.46
C LYS A 84 -2.64 9.83 4.85
N ILE A 85 -2.87 8.56 4.54
CA ILE A 85 -4.10 8.09 3.90
C ILE A 85 -5.23 8.04 4.94
N ASP A 86 -6.30 8.80 4.69
CA ASP A 86 -7.48 8.82 5.54
C ASP A 86 -8.43 7.66 5.19
N CYS A 87 -8.61 7.41 3.90
CA CYS A 87 -9.43 6.31 3.40
C CYS A 87 -9.09 5.95 1.95
N MET A 88 -9.33 4.69 1.57
CA MET A 88 -9.20 4.21 0.19
C MET A 88 -10.03 2.95 -0.07
N ASN A 89 -10.38 2.70 -1.33
CA ASN A 89 -11.18 1.53 -1.74
C ASN A 89 -10.33 0.34 -2.26
N ARG A 90 -9.03 0.56 -2.46
CA ARG A 90 -8.07 -0.48 -2.83
C ARG A 90 -7.35 -0.97 -1.57
N LYS A 91 -6.93 -2.23 -1.60
CA LYS A 91 -6.09 -2.78 -0.53
C LYS A 91 -4.63 -2.40 -0.78
N ILE A 92 -3.97 -1.84 0.23
CA ILE A 92 -2.51 -1.60 0.21
C ILE A 92 -1.80 -2.95 0.41
N TYR A 93 -2.32 -3.75 1.32
CA TYR A 93 -1.80 -5.07 1.65
C TYR A 93 -2.84 -6.15 1.41
N VAL A 94 -2.34 -7.32 1.03
CA VAL A 94 -3.05 -8.60 1.13
C VAL A 94 -2.17 -9.54 1.93
N TYR A 95 -2.78 -10.57 2.49
CA TYR A 95 -2.08 -11.54 3.31
C TYR A 95 -2.15 -12.91 2.66
N ASP A 96 -0.99 -13.56 2.52
CA ASP A 96 -0.84 -14.90 1.98
C ASP A 96 -0.60 -15.90 3.11
N GLU A 97 -1.45 -16.92 3.20
CA GLU A 97 -1.41 -17.91 4.27
C GLU A 97 -0.14 -18.79 4.20
N GLY A 98 0.34 -19.08 3.00
CA GLY A 98 1.59 -19.82 2.79
C GLY A 98 2.78 -19.03 3.31
N GLN A 99 2.87 -17.75 2.96
CA GLN A 99 3.87 -16.84 3.50
C GLN A 99 3.72 -16.67 5.01
N ALA A 100 2.50 -16.54 5.53
CA ALA A 100 2.25 -16.43 6.97
C ALA A 100 2.81 -17.64 7.73
N ARG A 101 2.61 -18.84 7.18
CA ARG A 101 3.16 -20.09 7.75
C ARG A 101 4.69 -20.08 7.77
N GLU A 102 5.33 -19.65 6.69
CA GLU A 102 6.79 -19.51 6.65
C GLU A 102 7.30 -18.47 7.65
N ASP A 103 6.64 -17.30 7.72
CA ASP A 103 7.00 -16.22 8.63
C ASP A 103 6.90 -16.64 10.09
N ILE A 104 5.82 -17.35 10.48
CA ILE A 104 5.65 -17.89 11.83
C ILE A 104 6.77 -18.87 12.18
N LEU A 105 7.10 -19.79 11.27
CA LEU A 105 8.19 -20.76 11.50
C LEU A 105 9.54 -20.06 11.64
N ASN A 106 9.82 -19.06 10.78
CA ASN A 106 11.04 -18.26 10.86
C ASN A 106 11.12 -17.47 12.17
N LEU A 107 10.00 -16.89 12.64
CA LEU A 107 9.94 -16.21 13.94
C LEU A 107 10.25 -17.18 15.08
N MET A 108 9.65 -18.37 15.07
CA MET A 108 9.93 -19.38 16.10
C MET A 108 11.40 -19.80 16.12
N ASP A 109 12.04 -19.91 14.94
CA ASP A 109 13.47 -20.24 14.80
C ASP A 109 14.38 -19.06 15.19
N GLU A 110 14.04 -17.82 14.83
CA GLU A 110 14.82 -16.63 15.15
C GLU A 110 14.91 -16.39 16.66
N TYR A 111 13.80 -16.60 17.36
CA TYR A 111 13.71 -16.42 18.81
C TYR A 111 13.99 -17.70 19.60
N ASP A 112 14.18 -18.84 18.94
CA ASP A 112 14.41 -20.16 19.54
C ASP A 112 13.31 -20.57 20.55
N VAL A 113 12.05 -20.33 20.20
CA VAL A 113 10.88 -20.49 21.10
C VAL A 113 9.98 -21.67 20.76
N LYS A 114 10.42 -22.59 19.89
CA LYS A 114 9.62 -23.77 19.50
C LYS A 114 9.20 -24.61 20.71
N ASP A 115 10.12 -24.82 21.65
CA ASP A 115 9.84 -25.57 22.88
C ASP A 115 8.82 -24.84 23.76
N GLU A 116 8.85 -23.50 23.79
CA GLU A 116 7.91 -22.69 24.58
C GLU A 116 6.47 -22.84 24.09
N PHE A 117 6.27 -22.86 22.77
CA PHE A 117 4.97 -23.14 22.17
C PHE A 117 4.44 -24.56 22.45
N MET A 118 5.34 -25.52 22.72
CA MET A 118 5.00 -26.92 22.97
C MET A 118 4.77 -27.24 24.46
N ASN A 119 5.12 -26.33 25.39
CA ASN A 119 5.08 -26.61 26.84
C ASN A 119 3.71 -27.04 27.37
N ASP A 120 2.63 -26.52 26.80
CA ASP A 120 1.24 -26.80 27.21
C ASP A 120 0.48 -27.71 26.22
N ARG A 121 1.21 -28.38 25.33
CA ARG A 121 0.66 -29.23 24.25
C ARG A 121 0.78 -30.72 24.60
N PHE A 122 -0.04 -31.55 23.97
CA PHE A 122 0.02 -33.00 24.14
C PHE A 122 1.21 -33.60 23.37
N ASP A 123 1.79 -34.69 23.87
CA ASP A 123 2.97 -35.37 23.27
C ASP A 123 2.81 -35.78 21.78
N PHE A 124 1.57 -35.88 21.28
CA PHE A 124 1.30 -36.24 19.87
C PHE A 124 1.20 -35.02 18.95
N GLU A 125 1.04 -33.82 19.51
CA GLU A 125 0.97 -32.57 18.77
C GLU A 125 2.36 -32.14 18.31
N THR A 126 2.39 -31.34 17.26
CA THR A 126 3.60 -30.90 16.59
C THR A 126 3.57 -29.38 16.43
N ILE A 127 4.71 -28.81 16.03
CA ILE A 127 4.77 -27.39 15.64
C ILE A 127 3.81 -27.07 14.50
N ASP A 128 3.50 -28.02 13.62
CA ASP A 128 2.48 -27.81 12.59
C ASP A 128 1.10 -27.56 13.20
N ASP A 129 0.72 -28.33 14.22
CA ASP A 129 -0.54 -28.13 14.92
C ASP A 129 -0.59 -26.73 15.59
N VAL A 130 0.51 -26.28 16.19
CA VAL A 130 0.64 -24.91 16.72
C VAL A 130 0.44 -23.86 15.61
N VAL A 131 1.07 -24.03 14.45
CA VAL A 131 0.92 -23.07 13.34
C VAL A 131 -0.50 -23.09 12.78
N ASN A 132 -1.15 -24.25 12.72
CA ASN A 132 -2.55 -24.36 12.32
C ASN A 132 -3.49 -23.66 13.32
N ASP A 133 -3.21 -23.74 14.62
CA ASP A 133 -3.96 -22.99 15.65
C ASP A 133 -3.77 -21.48 15.47
N ILE A 134 -2.53 -21.02 15.19
CA ILE A 134 -2.23 -19.61 14.95
C ILE A 134 -2.97 -19.10 13.70
N LEU A 135 -3.10 -19.93 12.67
CA LEU A 135 -3.75 -19.58 11.41
C LEU A 135 -5.26 -19.91 11.39
N GLU A 136 -5.85 -20.39 12.49
CA GLU A 136 -7.21 -20.93 12.52
C GLU A 136 -8.26 -19.93 12.00
N ASP A 137 -8.10 -18.64 12.34
CA ASP A 137 -8.97 -17.54 11.90
C ASP A 137 -8.27 -16.55 10.96
N PHE A 138 -7.26 -17.01 10.20
CA PHE A 138 -6.55 -16.21 9.21
C PHE A 138 -7.49 -15.64 8.14
N ASP A 139 -7.31 -14.36 7.81
CA ASP A 139 -8.09 -13.65 6.81
C ASP A 139 -7.14 -13.03 5.77
N LYS A 140 -7.25 -13.43 4.51
CA LYS A 140 -6.41 -12.92 3.41
C LYS A 140 -6.44 -11.38 3.22
N ASP A 141 -7.39 -10.69 3.82
CA ASP A 141 -7.55 -9.25 3.77
C ASP A 141 -7.08 -8.55 5.05
N ARG A 142 -6.98 -9.27 6.17
CA ARG A 142 -6.63 -8.71 7.49
C ARG A 142 -5.40 -9.33 8.16
N GLY A 143 -4.94 -10.48 7.68
CA GLY A 143 -3.84 -11.24 8.24
C GLY A 143 -4.29 -12.17 9.36
N ILE A 144 -3.43 -12.27 10.38
CA ILE A 144 -3.65 -13.08 11.57
C ILE A 144 -4.90 -12.58 12.32
N GLY A 145 -5.82 -13.50 12.62
CA GLY A 145 -7.04 -13.21 13.36
C GLY A 145 -6.84 -13.28 14.87
N SER A 146 -7.91 -12.99 15.62
CA SER A 146 -7.90 -12.95 17.09
C SER A 146 -7.32 -14.20 17.75
N LYS A 147 -7.58 -15.39 17.20
CA LYS A 147 -7.06 -16.63 17.76
C LYS A 147 -5.56 -16.74 17.57
N GLY A 148 -5.06 -16.34 16.41
CA GLY A 148 -3.62 -16.26 16.19
C GLY A 148 -2.91 -15.27 17.10
N TYR A 149 -3.55 -14.15 17.44
CA TYR A 149 -3.02 -13.23 18.47
C TYR A 149 -2.93 -13.92 19.84
N ASP A 150 -3.98 -14.64 20.25
CA ASP A 150 -4.01 -15.35 21.53
C ASP A 150 -2.93 -16.45 21.60
N GLU A 151 -2.72 -17.21 20.53
CA GLU A 151 -1.71 -18.26 20.47
C GLU A 151 -0.29 -17.69 20.46
N LEU A 152 0.00 -16.70 19.61
CA LEU A 152 1.30 -16.03 19.57
C LEU A 152 1.62 -15.31 20.89
N GLY A 153 0.61 -14.71 21.52
CA GLY A 153 0.72 -13.96 22.77
C GLY A 153 1.08 -14.82 24.00
N LYS A 154 1.03 -16.14 23.90
CA LYS A 154 1.51 -17.05 24.97
C LYS A 154 3.02 -17.01 25.12
N VAL A 155 3.72 -16.68 24.05
CA VAL A 155 5.20 -16.68 23.96
C VAL A 155 5.71 -15.25 23.76
N PHE A 156 5.09 -14.48 22.85
CA PHE A 156 5.53 -13.12 22.55
C PHE A 156 4.75 -12.08 23.36
N SER A 157 5.44 -11.36 24.24
CA SER A 157 4.85 -10.26 25.03
C SER A 157 4.36 -9.09 24.17
N ASP A 158 5.06 -8.82 23.06
CA ASP A 158 4.81 -7.66 22.17
C ASP A 158 4.24 -8.14 20.82
N VAL A 159 3.30 -9.08 20.89
CA VAL A 159 2.70 -9.74 19.71
C VAL A 159 2.16 -8.75 18.68
N TRP A 160 1.63 -7.60 19.11
CA TRP A 160 1.10 -6.54 18.24
C TRP A 160 2.15 -5.92 17.31
N GLU A 161 3.44 -6.00 17.64
CA GLU A 161 4.53 -5.48 16.81
C GLU A 161 4.87 -6.44 15.66
N ILE A 162 4.51 -7.73 15.78
CA ILE A 162 4.96 -8.79 14.89
C ILE A 162 3.82 -9.24 13.95
N VAL A 163 2.64 -9.48 14.51
CA VAL A 163 1.46 -9.99 13.79
C VAL A 163 1.06 -9.21 12.55
N GLY A 164 1.28 -7.89 12.56
CA GLY A 164 0.91 -7.01 11.45
C GLY A 164 1.72 -7.22 10.18
N ASP A 165 2.85 -7.93 10.28
CA ASP A 165 3.75 -8.21 9.15
C ASP A 165 3.73 -9.68 8.69
N ILE A 166 3.16 -10.60 9.50
CA ILE A 166 3.05 -12.01 9.16
C ILE A 166 2.18 -12.20 7.91
N GLY A 167 2.75 -12.80 6.86
CA GLY A 167 2.09 -13.09 5.59
C GLY A 167 1.80 -11.85 4.74
N LYS A 168 2.24 -10.66 5.14
CA LYS A 168 1.88 -9.38 4.52
C LYS A 168 2.56 -9.19 3.16
N GLN A 169 1.77 -8.87 2.15
CA GLN A 169 2.24 -8.59 0.81
C GLN A 169 1.72 -7.24 0.31
N ASN A 170 2.64 -6.39 -0.18
CA ASN A 170 2.27 -5.11 -0.78
C ASN A 170 1.65 -5.33 -2.17
N THR A 171 0.49 -4.71 -2.43
CA THR A 171 -0.16 -4.76 -3.75
C THR A 171 0.54 -3.87 -4.79
N ASN A 172 1.41 -2.98 -4.33
CA ASN A 172 2.12 -1.89 -5.01
C ASN A 172 1.18 -0.83 -5.61
N ILE A 173 -0.05 -0.72 -5.10
CA ILE A 173 -1.03 0.25 -5.61
C ILE A 173 -0.57 1.70 -5.42
N LEU A 174 0.08 2.00 -4.28
CA LEU A 174 0.61 3.33 -4.00
C LEU A 174 1.78 3.66 -4.94
N ASP A 175 2.67 2.69 -5.19
CA ASP A 175 3.73 2.85 -6.19
C ASP A 175 3.18 3.16 -7.59
N LEU A 176 2.07 2.52 -7.96
CA LEU A 176 1.41 2.78 -9.23
C LEU A 176 0.83 4.20 -9.30
N TYR A 177 0.28 4.72 -8.21
CA TYR A 177 -0.16 6.12 -8.13
C TYR A 177 1.04 7.07 -8.24
N MET A 178 2.14 6.80 -7.54
CA MET A 178 3.36 7.63 -7.63
C MET A 178 3.97 7.61 -9.03
N LEU A 179 4.00 6.45 -9.68
CA LEU A 179 4.43 6.29 -11.06
C LEU A 179 3.59 7.14 -12.01
N ALA A 180 2.26 7.08 -11.87
CA ALA A 180 1.35 7.83 -12.72
C ALA A 180 1.50 9.35 -12.52
N PHE A 181 1.64 9.81 -11.27
CA PHE A 181 1.91 11.21 -10.97
C PHE A 181 3.21 11.67 -11.64
N LYS A 182 4.30 10.92 -11.45
CA LYS A 182 5.62 11.21 -12.03
C LYS A 182 5.56 11.31 -13.55
N LEU A 183 4.94 10.32 -14.22
CA LEU A 183 4.78 10.31 -15.67
C LEU A 183 4.00 11.53 -16.17
N ALA A 184 2.90 11.87 -15.50
CA ALA A 184 2.07 13.00 -15.87
C ALA A 184 2.80 14.34 -15.67
N THR A 185 3.54 14.52 -14.58
CA THR A 185 4.35 15.73 -14.35
C THR A 185 5.51 15.85 -15.33
N ASP A 186 6.19 14.74 -15.64
CA ASP A 186 7.29 14.72 -16.62
C ASP A 186 6.80 15.12 -18.02
N GLN A 187 5.61 14.64 -18.42
CA GLN A 187 4.98 15.00 -19.69
C GLN A 187 4.68 16.51 -19.76
N LEU A 188 4.09 17.07 -18.70
CA LEU A 188 3.78 18.51 -18.63
C LEU A 188 5.03 19.39 -18.70
N GLN A 189 6.09 19.02 -17.96
CA GLN A 189 7.36 19.75 -17.97
C GLN A 189 8.04 19.68 -19.35
N SER A 190 7.95 18.54 -20.03
CA SER A 190 8.51 18.36 -21.37
C SER A 190 7.77 19.21 -22.42
N SER A 191 6.44 19.27 -22.33
CA SER A 191 5.62 20.12 -23.20
C SER A 191 5.90 21.62 -23.01
N GLN A 192 6.17 22.07 -21.77
CA GLN A 192 6.53 23.46 -21.49
C GLN A 192 7.91 23.84 -22.08
N LYS A 193 8.87 22.92 -22.08
CA LYS A 193 10.21 23.17 -22.66
C LYS A 193 10.21 23.17 -24.19
N GLY A 194 9.33 22.40 -24.83
CA GLY A 194 9.20 22.34 -26.29
C GLY A 194 8.39 23.47 -26.94
N GLY A 195 7.71 24.31 -26.15
CA GLY A 195 6.89 25.42 -26.63
C GLY A 195 7.62 26.76 -26.81
N ASN A 196 8.93 26.83 -26.51
CA ASN A 196 9.78 28.00 -26.70
C ASN A 196 10.64 27.86 -27.97
N ILE A 197 10.03 27.75 -29.15
CA ILE A 197 10.71 27.82 -30.46
C ILE A 197 10.03 28.87 -31.34
#